data_AF-A0A2H6ELN9-F1
#
_entry.id   AF-A0A2H6ELN9-F1
#
_cell.length_a   1.000
_cell.length_b   1.000
_cell.length_c   1.000
_cell.angle_alpha   90.00
_cell.angle_beta   90.00
_cell.angle_gamma   90.00
#
_symmetry.space_group_name_H-M   'P 1'
#
loop_
_entity.id
_entity.type
_entity.pdbx_description
1 polymer ?
#
loop_
_entity_poly.entity_id
_entity_poly.type
_entity_poly.pdbx_seq_one_letter_code
_entity_poly.pdbx_strand_id
1 'polypeptide(L)' 'MGTLVEGADGIYKIKHRSKIYQYKINTKGRLTNTFRLHIITDTIENDEDRKKVAEAIQKMNLNILQF' A
#
# COMPACT_ATOMS: atom_id res chain seq x y z
N MET A 1 -0.36 3.85 -14.22
CA MET A 1 0.74 3.95 -13.23
C MET A 1 0.13 3.80 -11.84
N GLY A 2 0.75 3.05 -10.93
CA GLY A 2 0.28 2.87 -9.55
C GLY A 2 1.38 3.25 -8.57
N THR A 3 1.02 3.71 -7.38
CA THR A 3 1.97 4.16 -6.35
C THR A 3 2.49 2.95 -5.57
N LEU A 4 3.80 2.90 -5.33
CA LEU A 4 4.44 1.90 -4.49
C LEU A 4 4.78 2.54 -3.14
N VAL A 5 4.50 1.85 -2.05
CA VAL A 5 4.80 2.27 -0.68
C VAL A 5 5.53 1.12 0.00
N GLU A 6 6.73 1.38 0.50
CA GLU A 6 7.51 0.40 1.25
C GLU A 6 7.18 0.52 2.74
N GLY A 7 6.72 -0.59 3.31
CA GLY A 7 6.39 -0.71 4.72
C GLY A 7 7.25 -1.74 5.42
N ALA A 8 7.08 -1.85 6.74
CA ALA A 8 7.82 -2.82 7.56
C ALA A 8 7.36 -4.26 7.29
N ASP A 9 6.07 -4.47 7.02
CA ASP A 9 5.51 -5.82 6.77
C ASP A 9 5.68 -6.26 5.30
N GLY A 10 6.02 -5.33 4.40
CA GLY A 10 6.11 -5.58 2.97
C GLY A 10 5.98 -4.35 2.08
N ILE A 11 5.86 -4.62 0.78
CA ILE A 11 5.70 -3.59 -0.25
C ILE A 11 4.23 -3.50 -0.63
N TYR A 12 3.67 -2.30 -0.61
CA TYR A 12 2.28 -2.02 -0.94
C TYR A 12 2.19 -1.35 -2.30
N LYS A 13 1.50 -1.98 -3.24
CA LYS A 13 1.21 -1.42 -4.57
C LYS A 13 -0.23 -0.94 -4.65
N ILE A 14 -0.40 0.36 -4.71
CA ILE A 14 -1.69 1.03 -4.76
C ILE A 14 -2.02 1.28 -6.23
N LYS A 15 -2.95 0.48 -6.78
CA LYS A 15 -3.50 0.76 -8.12
C LYS A 15 -4.69 1.71 -8.06
N HIS A 16 -5.43 1.67 -6.95
CA HIS A 16 -6.62 2.49 -6.72
C HIS A 16 -6.82 2.64 -5.21
N ARG A 17 -7.60 3.63 -4.77
CA ARG A 17 -8.00 3.80 -3.35
C ARG A 17 -8.62 2.53 -2.73
N SER A 18 -9.15 1.64 -3.58
CA SER A 18 -9.80 0.39 -3.18
C SER A 18 -9.11 -0.87 -3.70
N LYS A 19 -7.89 -0.74 -4.24
CA LYS A 19 -7.08 -1.85 -4.75
C LYS A 19 -5.62 -1.67 -4.35
N ILE A 20 -5.32 -2.14 -3.15
CA ILE A 20 -3.99 -2.06 -2.54
C ILE A 20 -3.45 -3.49 -2.44
N TYR A 21 -2.36 -3.79 -3.14
CA TYR A 21 -1.72 -5.10 -3.10
C TYR A 21 -0.56 -5.05 -2.12
N GLN A 22 -0.63 -5.81 -1.03
CA GLN A 22 0.49 -6.02 -0.11
C GLN A 22 1.29 -7.23 -0.58
N TYR A 23 2.58 -7.03 -0.85
CA TYR A 23 3.55 -8.08 -1.12
C TYR A 23 4.40 -8.26 0.14
N LYS A 24 4.22 -9.37 0.85
CA LYS A 24 5.01 -9.62 2.06
C LYS A 24 6.45 -9.93 1.70
N ILE A 25 7.38 -9.30 2.40
CA ILE A 25 8.80 -9.64 2.34
C ILE A 25 9.11 -10.59 3.48
N ASN A 26 9.90 -11.62 3.22
CA ASN A 26 10.38 -12.49 4.28
C ASN A 26 11.46 -11.79 5.12
N THR A 27 11.85 -12.41 6.22
CA THR A 27 12.93 -11.93 7.12
C THR A 27 14.30 -11.81 6.45
N LYS A 28 14.46 -12.32 5.22
CA LYS A 28 15.67 -12.21 4.39
C LYS A 28 15.53 -11.10 3.31
N GLY A 29 14.50 -10.26 3.40
CA GLY A 29 14.22 -9.16 2.46
C GLY A 29 13.76 -9.63 1.06
N ARG A 30 13.42 -10.91 0.89
CA ARG A 30 12.93 -11.44 -0.40
C ARG A 30 11.41 -11.39 -0.44
N LEU A 31 10.87 -10.94 -1.56
CA LEU A 31 9.44 -11.03 -1.86
C LEU A 31 8.97 -12.48 -1.72
N THR A 32 8.00 -12.70 -0.85
CA THR A 32 7.26 -13.97 -0.83
C THR A 32 6.20 -13.91 -1.93
N ASN A 33 5.88 -15.05 -2.54
CA ASN A 33 4.84 -15.13 -3.56
C ASN A 33 3.42 -14.94 -2.96
N THR A 34 3.34 -14.70 -1.66
CA THR A 34 2.13 -14.42 -0.90
C THR A 34 1.81 -12.93 -1.00
N PHE A 35 0.73 -12.60 -1.69
CA PHE A 35 0.19 -11.25 -1.70
C PHE A 35 -1.18 -11.21 -1.01
N ARG A 36 -1.48 -10.10 -0.34
CA ARG A 36 -2.80 -9.79 0.20
C ARG A 36 -3.40 -8.62 -0.56
N LEU A 37 -4.67 -8.76 -0.94
CA LEU A 37 -5.44 -7.66 -1.51
C LEU A 37 -6.20 -6.96 -0.39
N HIS A 38 -5.92 -5.68 -0.22
CA HIS A 38 -6.61 -4.79 0.69
C HIS A 38 -7.56 -3.91 -0.13
N ILE A 39 -8.86 -3.98 0.21
CA ILE A 39 -9.92 -3.19 -0.44
C ILE A 39 -10.04 -1.81 0.22
N ILE A 40 -9.57 -1.67 1.46
CA ILE A 40 -9.46 -0.40 2.20
C ILE A 40 -8.19 -0.42 3.05
N THR A 41 -7.66 0.76 3.39
CA THR A 41 -6.46 0.91 4.23
C THR A 41 -6.62 0.33 5.64
N ASP A 42 -7.84 0.30 6.18
CA ASP A 42 -8.13 -0.26 7.49
C ASP A 42 -7.88 -1.76 7.62
N THR A 43 -7.77 -2.48 6.49
CA THR A 43 -7.41 -3.91 6.51
C THR A 43 -5.91 -4.16 6.69
N ILE A 44 -5.09 -3.10 6.75
CA ILE A 44 -3.65 -3.20 7.03
C ILE A 44 -3.46 -3.27 8.54
N GLU A 45 -2.92 -4.40 9.03
CA GLU A 45 -2.76 -4.67 10.46
C GLU A 45 -1.69 -3.78 11.12
N ASN A 46 -0.65 -3.38 10.38
CA ASN A 46 0.42 -2.51 10.88
C ASN A 46 0.01 -1.02 10.80
N ASP A 47 0.00 -0.33 11.95
CA ASP A 47 -0.45 1.08 12.04
C ASP A 47 0.42 2.05 11.24
N GLU A 48 1.75 1.83 11.23
CA GLU A 48 2.68 2.68 10.47
C GLU A 48 2.49 2.50 8.97
N ASP A 49 2.36 1.25 8.52
CA ASP A 49 2.10 0.96 7.10
C ASP A 49 0.74 1.49 6.68
N ARG A 50 -0.28 1.36 7.54
CA ARG A 50 -1.62 1.90 7.31
C ARG A 50 -1.58 3.41 7.08
N LYS A 51 -0.86 4.16 7.92
CA LYS A 51 -0.69 5.62 7.77
C LYS A 51 0.01 5.97 6.46
N LYS A 52 1.15 5.34 6.16
CA LYS A 52 1.90 5.58 4.92
C LYS A 52 1.06 5.33 3.66
N VAL A 53 0.31 4.23 3.64
CA VAL A 53 -0.57 3.90 2.51
C VAL A 53 -1.74 4.88 2.41
N ALA A 54 -2.33 5.29 3.53
CA ALA A 54 -3.41 6.29 3.55
C ALA A 54 -2.92 7.65 3.02
N GLU A 55 -1.74 8.11 3.45
CA GLU A 55 -1.12 9.34 2.94
C GLU A 55 -0.85 9.26 1.44
N ALA A 56 -0.34 8.13 0.95
CA ALA A 56 -0.11 7.93 -0.48
C ALA A 56 -1.41 7.98 -1.30
N ILE A 57 -2.50 7.41 -0.79
CA ILE A 57 -3.83 7.48 -1.41
C ILE A 57 -4.37 8.92 -1.40
N GLN A 58 -4.22 9.64 -0.29
CA GLN A 58 -4.63 11.04 -0.21
C GLN A 58 -3.85 11.91 -1.21
N LYS A 59 -2.53 11.75 -1.29
CA LYS A 59 -1.69 12.44 -2.29
C LYS A 59 -2.13 12.14 -3.72
N MET A 60 -2.48 10.88 -4.03
CA MET A 60 -3.06 10.54 -5.34
C MET A 60 -4.38 11.25 -5.60
N ASN A 61 -5.29 11.33 -4.62
CA ASN A 61 -6.57 12.03 -4.77
C ASN A 61 -6.41 13.55 -4.91
N LEU A 62 -5.48 14.15 -4.16
CA LEU A 62 -5.17 15.58 -4.24
C LEU A 62 -4.64 15.96 -5.63
N ASN A 63 -3.80 15.10 -6.22
CA ASN A 63 -3.30 15.30 -7.58
C ASN A 63 -4.40 15.21 -8.66
N ILE A 64 -5.55 14.58 -8.35
CA ILE A 64 -6.72 14.50 -9.24
C ILE A 64 -7.58 15.77 -9.14
N LEU A 65 -7.48 16.53 -8.04
CA LEU A 65 -8.28 17.74 -7.80
C LEU A 65 -7.63 19.04 -8.32
N GLN A 66 -6.41 18.97 -8.87
CA GLN A 66 -5.67 20.14 -9.32
C GLN A 66 -6.01 20.59 -10.78
N PHE A 67 -7.25 20.33 -11.22
CA PHE A 67 -7.76 20.75 -12.53
C PHE A 67 -8.52 22.07 -12.46
#